data_AF-A0A240E2D1-F1
#
_entry.id   AF-A0A240E2D1-F1
#
_cell.length_a   1.000
_cell.length_b   1.000
_cell.length_c   1.000
_cell.angle_alpha   90.00
_cell.angle_beta   90.00
_cell.angle_gamma   90.00
#
_symmetry.space_group_name_H-M   'P 1'
#
loop_
_entity.id
_entity.type
_entity.pdbx_description
1 polymer ?
#
loop_
_entity_poly.entity_id
_entity_poly.type
_entity_poly.pdbx_seq_one_letter_code
_entity_poly.pdbx_strand_id
1 'polypeptide(L)' 'MGMPVRIDDNLYELAKSEAKTEHRTIAGQIEFWATVGRAAIDNPDLPIAFITASLASLAEPREESTPFIPRSKKD' A
#
# COMPACT_ATOMS: atom_id res chain seq x y z
N MET A 1 18.62 2.53 -7.03
CA MET A 1 19.35 3.79 -6.78
C MET A 1 18.38 4.75 -6.10
N GLY A 2 18.71 5.24 -4.90
CA GLY A 2 17.89 6.22 -4.19
C GLY A 2 18.49 7.62 -4.31
N MET A 3 17.65 8.65 -4.41
CA MET A 3 18.06 10.04 -4.25
C MET A 3 17.76 10.47 -2.81
N PRO A 4 18.71 11.10 -2.09
CA PRO A 4 18.45 11.59 -0.74
C PRO A 4 17.42 12.74 -0.78
N VAL A 5 16.35 12.62 0.00
CA VAL A 5 15.31 13.63 0.18
C VAL A 5 15.30 14.06 1.63
N ARG A 6 15.24 15.38 1.89
CA ARG A 6 15.04 15.91 3.24
C ARG A 6 13.57 15.74 3.63
N ILE A 7 13.34 15.20 4.81
CA ILE A 7 12.02 15.03 5.40
C ILE A 7 11.99 15.68 6.77
N ASP A 8 10.80 16.05 7.23
CA ASP A 8 10.58 16.59 8.57
C ASP A 8 10.91 15.53 9.64
N ASP A 9 11.54 15.96 10.75
CA ASP A 9 11.94 15.05 11.84
C ASP A 9 10.73 14.34 12.47
N ASN A 10 9.57 15.01 12.56
CA ASN A 10 8.37 14.40 13.11
C ASN A 10 7.83 13.31 12.17
N LEU A 11 7.88 13.55 10.86
CA LEU A 11 7.49 12.54 9.87
C LEU A 11 8.41 11.32 9.94
N TYR A 12 9.71 11.54 10.13
CA TYR A 12 10.68 10.46 10.29
C TYR A 12 10.40 9.61 11.53
N GLU A 13 10.20 10.22 12.70
CA GLU A 13 9.93 9.47 13.93
C GLU A 13 8.57 8.75 13.89
N LEU A 14 7.54 9.34 13.26
CA LEU A 14 6.26 8.66 13.02
C LEU A 14 6.44 7.44 12.11
N ALA A 15 7.14 7.60 10.98
CA ALA A 15 7.43 6.51 10.05
C ALA A 15 8.22 5.39 10.73
N LYS A 16 9.17 5.72 11.59
CA LYS A 16 9.98 4.75 12.34
C LYS A 16 9.16 3.95 13.35
N SER A 17 8.24 4.59 14.06
CA SER A 17 7.33 3.91 14.99
C SER A 17 6.42 2.94 14.24
N GLU A 18 5.78 3.41 13.17
CA GLU A 18 4.82 2.63 12.38
C GLU A 18 5.49 1.50 11.60
N ALA A 19 6.67 1.75 11.02
CA ALA A 19 7.45 0.74 10.31
C ALA A 19 7.78 -0.47 11.21
N LYS A 20 8.04 -0.23 12.51
CA LYS A 20 8.32 -1.30 13.47
C LYS A 20 7.09 -2.17 13.72
N THR A 21 5.91 -1.57 13.83
CA THR A 21 4.63 -2.28 14.02
C THR A 21 4.25 -3.08 12.78
N GLU A 22 4.48 -2.50 11.61
CA GLU A 22 4.06 -3.05 10.32
C GLU A 22 5.11 -3.94 9.64
N HIS A 23 6.23 -4.21 10.32
CA HIS A 23 7.36 -4.99 9.78
C HIS A 23 7.90 -4.45 8.44
N ARG A 24 7.92 -3.12 8.26
CA ARG A 24 8.49 -2.44 7.10
C ARG A 24 9.80 -1.75 7.45
N THR A 25 10.58 -1.36 6.43
CA THR A 25 11.66 -0.38 6.64
C THR A 25 11.06 1.02 6.79
N ILE A 26 11.79 1.95 7.40
CA ILE A 26 11.33 3.35 7.56
C ILE A 26 11.03 3.97 6.18
N ALA A 27 11.92 3.77 5.22
CA ALA A 27 11.71 4.21 3.85
C ALA A 27 10.48 3.54 3.22
N GLY A 28 10.32 2.22 3.40
CA GLY A 28 9.15 1.49 2.91
C GLY A 28 7.83 1.95 3.52
N GLN A 29 7.82 2.38 4.79
CA GLN A 29 6.64 2.96 5.42
C GLN A 29 6.27 4.33 4.82
N ILE A 30 7.26 5.17 4.52
CA ILE A 30 7.06 6.46 3.83
C ILE A 30 6.56 6.23 2.40
N GLU A 31 7.16 5.29 1.67
CA GLU A 31 6.73 4.91 0.32
C GLU A 31 5.29 4.38 0.31
N PHE A 32 4.92 3.59 1.33
CA PHE A 32 3.55 3.11 1.51
C PHE A 32 2.57 4.27 1.70
N TRP A 33 2.84 5.20 2.61
CA TRP A 33 1.98 6.38 2.79
C TRP A 33 1.89 7.25 1.54
N ALA A 34 3.00 7.46 0.82
CA ALA A 34 2.99 8.20 -0.42
C ALA A 34 2.11 7.52 -1.49
N THR A 35 2.19 6.18 -1.60
CA THR A 35 1.39 5.39 -2.53
C THR A 35 -0.10 5.44 -2.19
N VAL A 36 -0.44 5.24 -0.91
CA VAL A 36 -1.83 5.32 -0.42
C VAL A 36 -2.39 6.74 -0.58
N GLY A 37 -1.61 7.76 -0.20
CA GLY A 37 -2.00 9.17 -0.32
C GLY A 37 -2.28 9.57 -1.77
N ARG A 38 -1.43 9.16 -2.71
CA ARG A 38 -1.67 9.37 -4.15
C ARG A 38 -2.97 8.72 -4.59
N ALA A 39 -3.16 7.45 -4.27
CA ALA A 39 -4.37 6.72 -4.65
C ALA A 39 -5.65 7.35 -4.04
N ALA A 40 -5.58 7.88 -2.82
CA ALA A 40 -6.70 8.56 -2.18
C ALA A 40 -7.02 9.92 -2.81
N ILE A 41 -6.00 10.67 -3.26
CA ILE A 41 -6.20 11.92 -3.99
C ILE A 41 -6.85 11.66 -5.35
N ASP A 42 -6.41 10.61 -6.05
CA ASP A 42 -6.94 10.25 -7.37
C ASP A 42 -8.35 9.64 -7.28
N ASN A 43 -8.72 9.05 -6.14
CA ASN A 43 -10.00 8.37 -5.91
C ASN A 43 -10.64 8.83 -4.59
N PRO A 44 -11.13 10.09 -4.53
CA PRO A 44 -11.56 10.73 -3.28
C PRO A 44 -12.81 10.10 -2.64
N ASP A 45 -13.56 9.33 -3.43
CA ASP A 45 -14.76 8.60 -3.03
C ASP A 45 -14.44 7.23 -2.41
N LEU A 46 -13.22 6.72 -2.58
CA LEU A 46 -12.82 5.42 -2.06
C LEU A 46 -12.32 5.52 -0.61
N PRO A 47 -12.83 4.67 0.31
CA PRO A 47 -12.29 4.59 1.65
C PRO A 47 -10.81 4.18 1.66
N ILE A 48 -10.01 4.78 2.54
CA ILE A 48 -8.58 4.45 2.70
C ILE A 48 -8.37 2.94 3.00
N ALA A 49 -9.26 2.34 3.78
CA ALA A 49 -9.22 0.91 4.07
C ALA A 49 -9.36 0.05 2.78
N PHE A 50 -10.19 0.48 1.83
CA PHE A 50 -10.33 -0.20 0.55
C PHE A 50 -9.08 -0.05 -0.32
N ILE A 51 -8.52 1.16 -0.37
CA ILE A 51 -7.30 1.47 -1.13
C ILE A 51 -6.12 0.62 -0.62
N THR A 52 -5.90 0.62 0.70
CA THR A 52 -4.81 -0.15 1.33
C THR A 52 -4.95 -1.65 1.09
N ALA A 53 -6.14 -2.22 1.28
CA ALA A 53 -6.39 -3.63 1.00
C ALA A 53 -6.20 -3.98 -0.48
N SER A 54 -6.64 -3.11 -1.40
CA SER A 54 -6.47 -3.31 -2.83
C SER A 54 -5.00 -3.28 -3.23
N LEU A 55 -4.22 -2.33 -2.70
CA LEU A 55 -2.78 -2.24 -2.95
C LEU A 55 -2.03 -3.47 -2.40
N ALA A 56 -2.43 -3.95 -1.22
CA ALA A 56 -1.87 -5.18 -0.66
C ALA A 56 -2.16 -6.39 -1.57
N SER A 57 -3.41 -6.56 -2.00
CA SER A 57 -3.81 -7.64 -2.90
C SER A 57 -3.10 -7.57 -4.26
N LEU A 58 -2.87 -6.36 -4.81
CA LEU A 58 -2.12 -6.19 -6.06
C LEU A 58 -0.63 -6.51 -5.94
N ALA A 59 -0.08 -6.47 -4.73
CA ALA A 59 1.32 -6.81 -4.45
C ALA A 59 1.55 -8.32 -4.23
N GLU A 60 0.48 -9.11 -4.06
CA GLU A 60 0.59 -10.55 -3.92
C GLU A 60 1.07 -11.23 -5.21
N PRO A 61 1.88 -12.30 -5.12
CA PRO A 61 2.29 -13.08 -6.29
C PRO A 61 1.08 -13.63 -7.03
N ARG A 62 1.07 -13.52 -8.36
CA ARG A 62 -0.03 -14.06 -9.17
C ARG A 62 -0.10 -15.58 -9.09
N GLU A 63 1.03 -16.23 -8.85
CA GLU A 63 1.16 -17.67 -8.65
C GLU A 63 0.38 -18.16 -7.42
N GLU A 64 0.16 -17.29 -6.43
CA GLU A 64 -0.60 -17.58 -5.21
C GLU A 64 -2.10 -17.25 -5.35
N SER A 65 -2.50 -16.65 -6.48
CA SER A 65 -3.89 -16.28 -6.75
C SER A 65 -4.70 -17.42 -7.36
N THR A 66 -5.97 -17.55 -6.97
CA THR A 66 -6.91 -18.47 -7.62
C THR A 66 -7.67 -17.75 -8.74
N PRO A 67 -7.77 -18.32 -9.96
CA PRO A 67 -8.56 -17.73 -11.03
C PRO A 67 -10.03 -17.60 -10.65
N PHE A 68 -10.62 -16.43 -10.94
CA PHE A 68 -12.05 -16.23 -10.80
C PHE A 68 -12.80 -17.05 -11.86
N ILE A 69 -13.68 -17.97 -11.43
CA ILE A 69 -14.57 -18.74 -12.30
C ILE A 69 -16.00 -18.15 -12.20
N PRO A 70 -16.50 -17.43 -13.22
CA PRO A 70 -17.85 -16.88 -13.20
C PRO A 70 -18.92 -17.97 -13.10
N ARG A 71 -19.99 -17.71 -12.32
CA ARG A 71 -21.09 -18.67 -12.13
C ARG A 71 -21.87 -19.00 -13.41
N SER A 72 -21.81 -18.16 -14.44
CA SER A 72 -22.60 -18.33 -15.68
C SER A 72 -22.09 -19.43 -16.62
N LYS A 73 -21.03 -20.17 -16.26
CA LYS A 73 -20.51 -21.32 -17.03
C LYS A 73 -20.93 -22.68 -16.46
N LYS A 74 -21.95 -22.71 -15.61
CA LYS A 74 -22.59 -23.95 -15.16
C LYS A 74 -23.92 -24.11 -15.89
N ASP A 75 -23.83 -24.20 -17.22
CA ASP A 75 -24.72 -24.91 -18.15
C ASP A 75 -24.12 -24.80 -19.57
#